data_AF-A0A6P6P1K6-F1
#
_entry.id   AF-A0A6P6P1K6-F1
#
_cell.length_a   1.000
_cell.length_b   1.000
_cell.length_c   1.000
_cell.angle_alpha   90.00
_cell.angle_beta   90.00
_cell.angle_gamma   90.00
#
_symmetry.space_group_name_H-M   'P 1'
#
loop_
_entity.id
_entity.type
_entity.pdbx_description
1 polymer ?
#
loop_
_entity_poly.entity_id
_entity_poly.type
_entity_poly.pdbx_seq_one_letter_code
_entity_poly.pdbx_strand_id
1 'polypeptide(L)'
;MKGNVMFYEEDLIESGIDVTDASVYSEIFKQESVIHQRKVYSFIHLSVQEFLAALYVIDCYLMKSMEPLQFFLHEFRSYRFNVSLYNLLRSAVNKALKSKNGRLDLFLRFLLGVSLESNQRLLQDLLTHTQNSSRSIRETTQDIKEMIKDAHDSYRLSADESINLFLCLLEVKDQTLFREIQEFVKSDKHSEKKLSPPRCSIIAYMIQMSEEPLDELNPMRYNTSAEGRRRLIPAVINCRKALLSGCGLSDQHCEIVSSALQSSDCVLRELDLSNNDLQDSGVKFISDGLKSPNCQLQILRLSSCMVSEEGCGYLSSALSSNPSHLRELDLSYNHPGPSGVQLLKHKLEDPDYKLQILNLAHGGEIRMRAGPRKWACDLTLDPNTANTRLVLSDENRRITHEYEHQQYPDHPERFDDVPQVLCVETLTGRCYWETEWSGDNADISVSYKGISRKGVREGCMFGWNDKSWSLDCSDDRFTVWHDKNSTEIPADASSSKRVGVYVDVSAGSLSFYSVSDTHTLTHLHTLNTTFTEPLCAGFTVYYESSVSLCDIKQ
;
A
#
# COMPACT_ATOMS: atom_id res chain seq x y z
N MET A 1 -35.82 1.53 6.21
CA MET A 1 -35.53 0.84 7.49
C MET A 1 -35.26 1.87 8.57
N LYS A 2 -35.90 1.75 9.75
CA LYS A 2 -35.74 2.68 10.90
C LYS A 2 -34.47 2.40 11.73
N GLY A 3 -33.78 1.28 11.48
CA GLY A 3 -32.55 0.88 12.20
C GLY A 3 -32.79 0.20 13.54
N ASN A 4 -34.04 -0.19 13.83
CA ASN A 4 -34.41 -0.87 15.07
C ASN A 4 -34.05 -2.35 14.99
N VAL A 5 -33.38 -2.85 16.03
CA VAL A 5 -33.08 -4.29 16.24
C VAL A 5 -33.85 -4.85 17.45
N MET A 6 -34.44 -3.96 18.24
CA MET A 6 -35.31 -4.28 19.37
C MET A 6 -36.68 -3.67 19.11
N PHE A 7 -37.72 -4.41 19.44
CA PHE A 7 -39.12 -4.06 19.21
C PHE A 7 -39.89 -4.20 20.53
N TYR A 8 -40.74 -3.24 20.84
CA TYR A 8 -41.71 -3.39 21.91
C TYR A 8 -42.93 -4.17 21.41
N GLU A 9 -43.74 -4.65 22.34
CA GLU A 9 -44.99 -5.34 22.02
C GLU A 9 -45.90 -4.51 21.11
N GLU A 10 -45.95 -3.18 21.36
CA GLU A 10 -46.76 -2.28 20.54
C GLU A 10 -46.26 -2.17 19.09
N ASP A 11 -44.94 -2.22 18.86
CA ASP A 11 -44.33 -2.17 17.52
C ASP A 11 -44.70 -3.42 16.70
N LEU A 12 -44.74 -4.58 17.36
CA LEU A 12 -45.09 -5.86 16.72
C LEU A 12 -46.59 -5.92 16.39
N ILE A 13 -47.44 -5.46 17.30
CA ILE A 13 -48.89 -5.36 17.07
C ILE A 13 -49.20 -4.41 15.93
N GLU A 14 -48.53 -3.24 15.85
CA GLU A 14 -48.65 -2.31 14.72
C GLU A 14 -48.26 -2.98 13.39
N SER A 15 -47.31 -3.92 13.45
CA SER A 15 -46.85 -4.70 12.30
C SER A 15 -47.72 -5.94 12.02
N GLY A 16 -48.82 -6.13 12.75
CA GLY A 16 -49.74 -7.26 12.60
C GLY A 16 -49.24 -8.59 13.19
N ILE A 17 -48.24 -8.55 14.07
CA ILE A 17 -47.66 -9.73 14.74
C ILE A 17 -48.22 -9.78 16.17
N ASP A 18 -49.03 -10.81 16.45
CA ASP A 18 -49.53 -11.10 17.80
C ASP A 18 -48.56 -12.02 18.55
N VAL A 19 -47.93 -11.50 19.59
CA VAL A 19 -46.95 -12.20 20.43
C VAL A 19 -47.56 -12.92 21.64
N THR A 20 -48.89 -12.92 21.78
CA THR A 20 -49.57 -13.60 22.89
C THR A 20 -49.49 -15.13 22.79
N ASP A 21 -49.30 -15.68 21.59
CA ASP A 21 -48.99 -17.09 21.35
C ASP A 21 -47.49 -17.29 21.07
N ALA A 22 -46.68 -17.09 22.12
CA ALA A 22 -45.21 -17.10 22.06
C ALA A 22 -44.61 -18.44 21.56
N SER A 23 -45.40 -19.51 21.48
CA SER A 23 -44.97 -20.83 21.03
C SER A 23 -44.57 -20.84 19.54
N VAL A 24 -45.32 -20.12 18.70
CA VAL A 24 -45.17 -20.12 17.23
C VAL A 24 -43.95 -19.31 16.78
N TYR A 25 -43.58 -18.27 17.54
CA TYR A 25 -42.53 -17.33 17.16
C TYR A 25 -41.21 -17.53 17.90
N SER A 26 -41.13 -18.49 18.82
CA SER A 26 -39.93 -18.73 19.66
C SER A 26 -38.66 -19.08 18.87
N GLU A 27 -38.80 -19.59 17.65
CA GLU A 27 -37.68 -19.90 16.75
C GLU A 27 -37.22 -18.69 15.91
N ILE A 28 -38.00 -17.60 15.87
CA ILE A 28 -37.73 -16.41 15.05
C ILE A 28 -37.43 -15.20 15.94
N PHE A 29 -38.17 -15.06 17.03
CA PHE A 29 -38.05 -13.99 18.01
C PHE A 29 -37.55 -14.50 19.36
N LYS A 30 -36.64 -13.74 19.96
CA LYS A 30 -36.22 -13.86 21.33
C LYS A 30 -36.89 -12.76 22.16
N GLN A 31 -37.55 -13.16 23.24
CA GLN A 31 -38.04 -12.22 24.25
C GLN A 31 -36.93 -11.94 25.27
N GLU A 32 -36.64 -10.66 25.50
CA GLU A 32 -35.73 -10.21 26.54
C GLU A 32 -36.49 -9.38 27.59
N SER A 33 -36.13 -9.59 28.86
CA SER A 33 -36.68 -8.84 29.98
C SER A 33 -35.68 -7.76 30.36
N VAL A 34 -35.96 -6.50 30.06
CA VAL A 34 -35.11 -5.39 30.51
C VAL A 34 -35.54 -4.98 31.93
N ILE A 35 -34.59 -4.43 32.70
CA ILE A 35 -34.86 -3.79 34.00
C ILE A 35 -36.08 -2.86 33.82
N HIS A 36 -37.10 -2.99 34.67
CA HIS A 36 -38.45 -2.36 34.64
C HIS A 36 -39.62 -3.16 34.02
N GLN A 37 -39.52 -4.50 33.89
CA GLN A 37 -40.65 -5.40 33.52
C GLN A 37 -41.27 -5.17 32.12
N ARG A 38 -40.70 -4.30 31.28
CA ARG A 38 -41.18 -4.11 29.91
C ARG A 38 -40.60 -5.22 29.02
N LYS A 39 -41.48 -5.95 28.34
CA LYS A 39 -41.09 -6.98 27.37
C LYS A 39 -40.52 -6.31 26.13
N VAL A 40 -39.37 -6.80 25.69
CA VAL A 40 -38.74 -6.39 24.44
C VAL A 40 -38.47 -7.65 23.62
N TYR A 41 -38.65 -7.54 22.32
CA TYR A 41 -38.48 -8.63 21.37
C TYR A 41 -37.37 -8.27 20.38
N SER A 42 -36.58 -9.25 19.99
CA SER A 42 -35.60 -9.13 18.92
C SER A 42 -35.62 -10.40 18.09
N PHE A 43 -35.13 -10.33 16.86
CA PHE A 43 -34.90 -11.56 16.10
C PHE A 43 -33.81 -12.38 16.79
N ILE A 44 -33.89 -13.71 16.70
CA ILE A 44 -32.89 -14.63 17.28
C ILE A 44 -31.46 -14.32 16.81
N HIS A 45 -31.32 -13.79 15.60
CA HIS A 45 -30.07 -13.28 15.05
C HIS A 45 -30.35 -12.20 14.00
N LEU A 46 -29.44 -11.23 13.85
CA LEU A 46 -29.59 -10.14 12.86
C LEU A 46 -29.70 -10.66 11.42
N SER A 47 -29.00 -11.76 11.09
CA SER A 47 -29.10 -12.38 9.77
C SER A 47 -30.52 -12.88 9.46
N VAL A 48 -31.28 -13.33 10.46
CA VAL A 48 -32.68 -13.76 10.27
C VAL A 48 -33.56 -12.56 9.95
N GLN A 49 -33.37 -11.46 10.68
CA GLN A 49 -34.06 -10.20 10.41
C GLN A 49 -33.79 -9.70 8.99
N GLU A 50 -32.53 -9.70 8.55
CA GLU A 50 -32.14 -9.21 7.23
C GLU A 50 -32.59 -10.15 6.10
N PHE A 51 -32.56 -11.46 6.33
CA PHE A 51 -33.10 -12.45 5.40
C PHE A 51 -34.61 -12.25 5.20
N LEU A 52 -35.38 -12.13 6.29
CA LEU A 52 -36.83 -11.90 6.23
C LEU A 52 -37.14 -10.54 5.59
N ALA A 53 -36.34 -9.51 5.85
CA ALA A 53 -36.47 -8.23 5.16
C ALA A 53 -36.23 -8.36 3.65
N ALA A 54 -35.24 -9.14 3.22
CA ALA A 54 -34.98 -9.40 1.81
C ALA A 54 -36.14 -10.17 1.16
N LEU A 55 -36.67 -11.19 1.84
CA LEU A 55 -37.84 -11.93 1.40
C LEU A 55 -39.07 -11.02 1.25
N TYR A 56 -39.32 -10.18 2.25
CA TYR A 56 -40.43 -9.22 2.25
C TYR A 56 -40.33 -8.23 1.07
N VAL A 57 -39.12 -7.75 0.73
CA VAL A 57 -38.92 -6.86 -0.42
C VAL A 57 -39.26 -7.56 -1.74
N ILE A 58 -38.88 -8.83 -1.89
CA ILE A 58 -39.22 -9.61 -3.09
C ILE A 58 -40.71 -9.90 -3.17
N ASP A 59 -41.34 -10.27 -2.05
CA ASP A 59 -42.80 -10.47 -1.99
C ASP A 59 -43.55 -9.18 -2.37
N CYS A 60 -43.17 -8.03 -1.79
CA CYS A 60 -43.75 -6.73 -2.14
C CYS A 60 -43.62 -6.44 -3.64
N TYR A 61 -42.45 -6.72 -4.23
CA TYR A 61 -42.24 -6.56 -5.66
C TYR A 61 -43.17 -7.46 -6.49
N LEU A 62 -43.32 -8.73 -6.11
CA LEU A 62 -44.17 -9.70 -6.82
C LEU A 62 -45.66 -9.36 -6.69
N MET A 63 -46.09 -8.90 -5.51
CA MET A 63 -47.44 -8.44 -5.23
C MET A 63 -47.74 -7.03 -5.77
N LYS A 64 -46.73 -6.34 -6.33
CA LYS A 64 -46.80 -4.95 -6.80
C LYS A 64 -47.18 -3.96 -5.67
N SER A 65 -46.82 -4.27 -4.44
CA SER A 65 -46.93 -3.37 -3.29
C SER A 65 -45.78 -2.36 -3.31
N MET A 66 -46.07 -1.13 -3.74
CA MET A 66 -45.04 -0.12 -4.04
C MET A 66 -44.55 0.65 -2.82
N GLU A 67 -45.35 0.75 -1.76
CA GLU A 67 -45.03 1.56 -0.58
C GLU A 67 -43.71 1.12 0.09
N PRO A 68 -43.46 -0.18 0.35
CA PRO A 68 -42.18 -0.61 0.93
C PRO A 68 -40.99 -0.44 -0.02
N LEU A 69 -41.23 -0.54 -1.33
CA LEU A 69 -40.18 -0.43 -2.36
C LEU A 69 -39.70 1.01 -2.57
N GLN A 70 -40.53 2.00 -2.21
CA GLN A 70 -40.19 3.43 -2.30
C GLN A 70 -38.87 3.75 -1.59
N PHE A 71 -38.52 3.04 -0.51
CA PHE A 71 -37.25 3.22 0.21
C PHE A 71 -36.01 3.09 -0.70
N PHE A 72 -36.05 2.16 -1.66
CA PHE A 72 -34.98 1.93 -2.63
C PHE A 72 -35.12 2.82 -3.85
N LEU A 73 -36.36 3.11 -4.27
CA LEU A 73 -36.67 3.76 -5.54
C LEU A 73 -36.74 5.29 -5.46
N HIS A 74 -36.73 5.88 -4.27
CA HIS A 74 -36.93 7.32 -4.05
C HIS A 74 -35.93 8.22 -4.81
N GLU A 75 -34.74 7.73 -5.13
CA GLU A 75 -33.74 8.47 -5.90
C GLU A 75 -34.11 8.61 -7.39
N PHE A 76 -35.04 7.79 -7.89
CA PHE A 76 -35.48 7.79 -9.26
C PHE A 76 -36.94 8.28 -9.36
N ARG A 77 -37.11 9.61 -9.45
CA ARG A 77 -38.42 10.29 -9.57
C ARG A 77 -39.28 9.83 -10.77
N SER A 78 -38.74 9.00 -11.67
CA SER A 78 -39.37 8.55 -12.92
C SER A 78 -40.18 7.26 -12.82
N TYR A 79 -40.00 6.41 -11.80
CA TYR A 79 -40.69 5.12 -11.73
C TYR A 79 -42.07 5.24 -11.05
N ARG A 80 -43.01 5.94 -11.69
CA ARG A 80 -44.38 6.02 -11.17
C ARG A 80 -45.22 4.79 -11.46
N PHE A 81 -44.92 4.00 -12.51
CA PHE A 81 -45.67 2.78 -12.82
C PHE A 81 -44.76 1.78 -13.55
N ASN A 82 -44.56 0.59 -12.98
CA ASN A 82 -43.77 -0.55 -13.49
C ASN A 82 -42.24 -0.47 -13.28
N VAL A 83 -41.78 -0.96 -12.14
CA VAL A 83 -40.35 -1.14 -11.82
C VAL A 83 -39.93 -2.54 -12.23
N SER A 84 -38.87 -2.66 -13.02
CA SER A 84 -38.27 -3.98 -13.30
C SER A 84 -37.48 -4.49 -12.09
N LEU A 85 -37.38 -5.81 -11.95
CA LEU A 85 -36.53 -6.42 -10.92
C LEU A 85 -35.10 -5.90 -11.00
N TYR A 86 -34.56 -5.75 -12.22
CA TYR A 86 -33.24 -5.15 -12.44
C TYR A 86 -33.11 -3.76 -11.78
N ASN A 87 -34.09 -2.86 -11.99
CA ASN A 87 -34.04 -1.52 -11.40
C ASN A 87 -34.12 -1.56 -9.87
N LEU A 88 -34.91 -2.48 -9.30
CA LEU A 88 -34.98 -2.68 -7.85
C LEU A 88 -33.64 -3.18 -7.31
N LEU A 89 -33.06 -4.24 -7.90
CA LEU A 89 -31.79 -4.81 -7.46
C LEU A 89 -30.64 -3.83 -7.60
N ARG A 90 -30.56 -3.11 -8.73
CA ARG A 90 -29.56 -2.06 -8.93
C ARG A 90 -29.71 -0.93 -7.91
N SER A 91 -30.94 -0.54 -7.58
CA SER A 91 -31.20 0.46 -6.53
C SER A 91 -30.79 -0.05 -5.15
N ALA A 92 -31.01 -1.33 -4.85
CA ALA A 92 -30.58 -1.95 -3.61
C ALA A 92 -29.04 -2.00 -3.49
N VAL A 93 -28.33 -2.34 -4.58
CA VAL A 93 -26.86 -2.27 -4.65
C VAL A 93 -26.39 -0.86 -4.32
N ASN A 94 -26.90 0.16 -5.03
CA ASN A 94 -26.56 1.56 -4.79
C ASN A 94 -26.89 2.02 -3.35
N LYS A 95 -27.96 1.50 -2.76
CA LYS A 95 -28.36 1.83 -1.38
C LYS A 95 -27.42 1.21 -0.37
N ALA A 96 -27.01 -0.04 -0.56
CA ALA A 96 -26.06 -0.72 0.32
C ALA A 96 -24.71 0.00 0.32
N LEU A 97 -24.26 0.37 -0.87
CA LEU A 97 -23.09 1.18 -1.14
C LEU A 97 -23.11 2.62 -0.57
N LYS A 98 -24.29 3.14 -0.20
CA LYS A 98 -24.45 4.41 0.52
C LYS A 98 -24.67 4.22 2.02
N SER A 99 -24.80 2.97 2.47
CA SER A 99 -25.10 2.65 3.85
C SER A 99 -23.85 2.80 4.71
N LYS A 100 -23.99 3.48 5.84
CA LYS A 100 -22.90 3.55 6.82
C LYS A 100 -22.66 2.16 7.42
N ASN A 101 -21.38 1.76 7.49
CA ASN A 101 -20.89 0.56 8.16
C ASN A 101 -21.48 -0.75 7.61
N GLY A 102 -21.77 -0.85 6.31
CA GLY A 102 -22.18 -2.11 5.69
C GLY A 102 -23.53 -2.68 6.17
N ARG A 103 -24.38 -1.88 6.83
CA ARG A 103 -25.65 -2.36 7.43
C ARG A 103 -26.67 -2.95 6.47
N LEU A 104 -26.43 -2.89 5.16
CA LEU A 104 -27.30 -3.48 4.14
C LEU A 104 -26.58 -4.57 3.35
N ASP A 105 -25.37 -4.95 3.75
CA ASP A 105 -24.51 -5.86 3.00
C ASP A 105 -25.08 -7.27 2.98
N LEU A 106 -25.38 -7.80 4.16
CA LEU A 106 -25.96 -9.14 4.28
C LEU A 106 -27.41 -9.18 3.77
N PHE A 107 -28.21 -8.13 4.02
CA PHE A 107 -29.51 -7.94 3.36
C PHE A 107 -29.40 -7.99 1.82
N LEU A 108 -28.43 -7.30 1.23
CA LEU A 108 -28.23 -7.25 -0.22
C LEU A 108 -27.88 -8.64 -0.78
N ARG A 109 -26.99 -9.38 -0.09
CA ARG A 109 -26.67 -10.76 -0.45
C ARG A 109 -27.94 -11.62 -0.47
N PHE A 110 -28.72 -11.60 0.60
CA PHE A 110 -29.99 -12.33 0.66
C PHE A 110 -30.98 -11.89 -0.41
N LEU A 111 -31.09 -10.58 -0.69
CA LEU A 111 -32.00 -10.06 -1.71
C LEU A 111 -31.66 -10.61 -3.10
N LEU A 112 -30.37 -10.61 -3.45
CA LEU A 112 -29.89 -11.18 -4.71
C LEU A 112 -30.05 -12.70 -4.76
N GLY A 113 -29.75 -13.40 -3.67
CA GLY A 113 -29.95 -14.84 -3.53
C GLY A 113 -31.43 -15.25 -3.67
N VAL A 114 -32.34 -14.62 -2.95
CA VAL A 114 -33.81 -14.84 -3.04
C VAL A 114 -34.34 -14.45 -4.42
N SER A 115 -33.69 -13.53 -5.14
CA SER A 115 -34.06 -13.18 -6.50
C SER A 115 -33.73 -14.25 -7.54
N LEU A 116 -32.90 -15.25 -7.21
CA LEU A 116 -32.66 -16.39 -8.11
C LEU A 116 -33.92 -17.24 -8.26
N GLU A 117 -34.29 -17.56 -9.50
CA GLU A 117 -35.44 -18.41 -9.79
C GLU A 117 -35.36 -19.77 -9.08
N SER A 118 -34.16 -20.36 -8.96
CA SER A 118 -33.97 -21.61 -8.22
C SER A 118 -34.37 -21.50 -6.75
N ASN A 119 -34.09 -20.35 -6.12
CA ASN A 119 -34.35 -20.12 -4.71
C ASN A 119 -35.81 -19.71 -4.49
N GLN A 120 -36.41 -18.94 -5.42
CA GLN A 120 -37.85 -18.63 -5.39
C GLN A 120 -38.70 -19.90 -5.45
N ARG A 121 -38.29 -20.90 -6.24
CA ARG A 121 -38.98 -22.21 -6.28
C ARG A 121 -38.94 -22.95 -4.94
N LEU A 122 -37.83 -22.85 -4.19
CA LEU A 122 -37.72 -23.44 -2.85
C LEU A 122 -38.59 -22.71 -1.83
N LEU A 123 -38.91 -21.44 -2.08
CA LEU A 123 -39.69 -20.57 -1.21
C LEU A 123 -41.13 -20.39 -1.70
N GLN A 124 -41.62 -21.22 -2.62
CA GLN A 124 -42.93 -21.07 -3.27
C GLN A 124 -44.12 -21.05 -2.29
N ASP A 125 -44.00 -21.71 -1.13
CA ASP A 125 -45.02 -21.71 -0.09
C ASP A 125 -45.13 -20.34 0.61
N LEU A 126 -44.07 -19.54 0.55
CA LEU A 126 -43.99 -18.17 1.08
C LEU A 126 -44.18 -17.13 -0.03
N LEU A 127 -43.62 -17.38 -1.21
CA LEU A 127 -43.69 -16.52 -2.40
C LEU A 127 -44.73 -17.08 -3.38
N THR A 128 -45.98 -16.66 -3.21
CA THR A 128 -47.13 -17.16 -3.99
C THR A 128 -47.05 -16.90 -5.50
N HIS A 129 -46.16 -16.01 -5.93
CA HIS A 129 -45.92 -15.67 -7.33
C HIS A 129 -44.42 -15.77 -7.63
N THR A 130 -44.06 -16.24 -8.82
CA THR A 130 -42.66 -16.24 -9.29
C THR A 130 -42.56 -15.51 -10.63
N GLN A 131 -41.38 -15.00 -10.95
CA GLN A 131 -41.12 -14.38 -12.25
C GLN A 131 -39.77 -14.85 -12.78
N ASN A 132 -39.58 -14.78 -14.10
CA ASN A 132 -38.27 -15.04 -14.70
C ASN A 132 -37.30 -13.91 -14.35
N SER A 133 -36.36 -14.17 -13.46
CA SER A 133 -35.36 -13.20 -12.99
C SER A 133 -34.02 -13.27 -13.74
N SER A 134 -33.82 -14.25 -14.63
CA SER A 134 -32.53 -14.55 -15.25
C SER A 134 -31.86 -13.34 -15.93
N ARG A 135 -32.63 -12.57 -16.71
CA ARG A 135 -32.14 -11.36 -17.38
C ARG A 135 -31.73 -10.29 -16.37
N SER A 136 -32.58 -10.03 -15.38
CA SER A 136 -32.35 -9.01 -14.36
C SER A 136 -31.11 -9.34 -13.51
N ILE A 137 -30.96 -10.60 -13.10
CA ILE A 137 -29.77 -11.06 -12.36
C ILE A 137 -28.52 -10.87 -13.21
N ARG A 138 -28.54 -11.30 -14.48
CA ARG A 138 -27.39 -11.13 -15.38
C ARG A 138 -26.99 -9.67 -15.53
N GLU A 139 -27.95 -8.77 -15.76
CA GLU A 139 -27.70 -7.33 -15.88
C GLU A 139 -27.15 -6.76 -14.56
N THR A 140 -27.71 -7.11 -13.40
CA THR A 140 -27.20 -6.68 -12.09
C THR A 140 -25.78 -7.21 -11.80
N THR A 141 -25.49 -8.47 -12.11
CA THR A 141 -24.14 -9.04 -11.92
C THR A 141 -23.10 -8.37 -12.83
N GLN A 142 -23.50 -7.99 -14.04
CA GLN A 142 -22.63 -7.27 -14.96
C GLN A 142 -22.31 -5.87 -14.41
N ASP A 143 -23.31 -5.13 -13.93
CA ASP A 143 -23.11 -3.84 -13.28
C ASP A 143 -22.14 -3.96 -12.09
N ILE A 144 -22.31 -4.98 -11.23
CA ILE A 144 -21.42 -5.22 -10.08
C ILE A 144 -19.97 -5.46 -10.53
N LYS A 145 -19.75 -6.29 -11.56
CA LYS A 145 -18.40 -6.56 -12.09
C LYS A 145 -17.76 -5.30 -12.67
N GLU A 146 -18.54 -4.48 -13.36
CA GLU A 146 -18.07 -3.19 -13.87
C GLU A 146 -17.69 -2.24 -12.74
N MET A 147 -18.48 -2.15 -11.67
CA MET A 147 -18.12 -1.36 -10.47
C MET A 147 -16.80 -1.81 -9.84
N ILE A 148 -16.53 -3.12 -9.77
CA ILE A 148 -15.27 -3.66 -9.23
C ILE A 148 -14.09 -3.38 -10.17
N LYS A 149 -14.32 -3.40 -11.48
CA LYS A 149 -13.28 -3.22 -12.50
C LYS A 149 -12.89 -1.76 -12.70
N ASP A 150 -13.87 -0.88 -12.86
CA ASP A 150 -13.72 0.49 -13.35
C ASP A 150 -13.89 1.52 -12.22
N ALA A 151 -13.22 1.32 -11.08
CA ALA A 151 -13.18 2.30 -10.00
C ALA A 151 -12.45 3.59 -10.46
N HIS A 152 -13.15 4.38 -11.28
CA HIS A 152 -12.82 5.74 -11.69
C HIS A 152 -13.01 6.69 -10.50
N ASP A 153 -12.41 7.87 -10.59
CA ASP A 153 -12.33 8.88 -9.53
C ASP A 153 -13.69 9.35 -8.97
N SER A 154 -14.81 9.09 -9.65
CA SER A 154 -16.15 9.50 -9.21
C SER A 154 -16.80 8.54 -8.19
N TYR A 155 -16.35 7.29 -8.09
CA TYR A 155 -16.91 6.31 -7.15
C TYR A 155 -15.85 5.30 -6.68
N ARG A 156 -15.19 5.61 -5.55
CA ARG A 156 -14.14 4.76 -4.95
C ARG A 156 -14.75 3.81 -3.92
N LEU A 157 -14.99 2.56 -4.33
CA LEU A 157 -15.42 1.48 -3.43
C LEU A 157 -14.43 1.29 -2.28
N SER A 158 -14.89 1.24 -1.04
CA SER A 158 -14.08 0.83 0.12
C SER A 158 -13.68 -0.65 0.04
N ALA A 159 -12.81 -1.11 0.94
CA ALA A 159 -12.41 -2.52 0.98
C ALA A 159 -13.59 -3.44 1.28
N ASP A 160 -14.40 -3.10 2.29
CA ASP A 160 -15.56 -3.87 2.71
C ASP A 160 -16.64 -3.91 1.63
N GLU A 161 -16.92 -2.77 0.99
CA GLU A 161 -17.87 -2.71 -0.14
C GLU A 161 -17.41 -3.60 -1.30
N SER A 162 -16.11 -3.59 -1.61
CA SER A 162 -15.53 -4.43 -2.67
C SER A 162 -15.72 -5.92 -2.38
N ILE A 163 -15.46 -6.32 -1.13
CA ILE A 163 -15.64 -7.70 -0.66
C ILE A 163 -17.13 -8.06 -0.66
N ASN A 164 -18.00 -7.16 -0.19
CA ASN A 164 -19.44 -7.40 -0.16
C ASN A 164 -20.03 -7.61 -1.56
N LEU A 165 -19.66 -6.75 -2.51
CA LEU A 165 -20.09 -6.90 -3.91
C LEU A 165 -19.57 -8.20 -4.53
N PHE A 166 -18.34 -8.61 -4.20
CA PHE A 166 -17.81 -9.90 -4.61
C PHE A 166 -18.62 -11.07 -4.00
N LEU A 167 -18.95 -11.01 -2.72
CA LEU A 167 -19.80 -12.01 -2.05
C LEU A 167 -21.21 -12.07 -2.65
N CYS A 168 -21.76 -10.93 -3.09
CA CYS A 168 -23.02 -10.89 -3.82
C CYS A 168 -22.96 -11.68 -5.13
N LEU A 169 -21.84 -11.64 -5.86
CA LEU A 169 -21.64 -12.45 -7.07
C LEU A 169 -21.63 -13.95 -6.74
N LEU A 170 -20.95 -14.34 -5.64
CA LEU A 170 -20.92 -15.74 -5.21
C LEU A 170 -22.31 -16.25 -4.81
N GLU A 171 -23.10 -15.43 -4.12
CA GLU A 171 -24.47 -15.76 -3.68
C GLU A 171 -25.39 -16.06 -4.88
N VAL A 172 -25.25 -15.31 -5.97
CA VAL A 172 -25.99 -15.58 -7.23
C VAL A 172 -25.33 -16.64 -8.11
N LYS A 173 -24.35 -17.38 -7.57
CA LYS A 173 -23.59 -18.46 -8.23
C LYS A 173 -22.79 -17.98 -9.45
N ASP A 174 -22.46 -16.69 -9.53
CA ASP A 174 -21.56 -16.14 -10.54
C ASP A 174 -20.11 -16.24 -10.08
N GLN A 175 -19.43 -17.26 -10.57
CA GLN A 175 -18.03 -17.58 -10.22
C GLN A 175 -17.02 -17.00 -11.21
N THR A 176 -17.42 -16.16 -12.18
CA THR A 176 -16.49 -15.76 -13.24
C THR A 176 -15.35 -14.90 -12.70
N LEU A 177 -15.66 -13.94 -11.83
CA LEU A 177 -14.66 -13.06 -11.24
C LEU A 177 -13.76 -13.81 -10.25
N PHE A 178 -14.33 -14.73 -9.46
CA PHE A 178 -13.56 -15.60 -8.58
C PHE A 178 -12.51 -16.39 -9.37
N ARG A 179 -12.90 -17.03 -10.48
CA ARG A 179 -11.95 -17.77 -11.34
C ARG A 179 -10.89 -16.86 -11.96
N GLU A 180 -11.28 -15.69 -12.47
CA GLU A 180 -10.33 -14.70 -13.01
C GLU A 180 -9.27 -14.30 -11.97
N ILE A 181 -9.70 -14.01 -10.73
CA ILE A 181 -8.80 -13.63 -9.64
C ILE A 181 -7.96 -14.83 -9.17
N GLN A 182 -8.55 -16.01 -9.07
CA GLN A 182 -7.83 -17.22 -8.66
C GLN A 182 -6.73 -17.58 -9.65
N GLU A 183 -7.01 -17.52 -10.95
CA GLU A 183 -6.02 -17.71 -12.02
C GLU A 183 -4.92 -16.65 -11.94
N PHE A 184 -5.29 -15.39 -11.70
CA PHE A 184 -4.32 -14.31 -11.49
C PHE A 184 -3.39 -14.57 -10.30
N VAL A 185 -3.93 -14.98 -9.14
CA VAL A 185 -3.13 -15.23 -7.93
C VAL A 185 -2.17 -16.40 -8.11
N LYS A 186 -2.53 -17.40 -8.93
CA LYS A 186 -1.69 -18.55 -9.28
C LYS A 186 -0.63 -18.23 -10.33
N SER A 187 -0.85 -17.24 -11.20
CA SER A 187 0.17 -16.75 -12.12
C SER A 187 1.32 -16.08 -11.36
N ASP A 188 2.49 -15.89 -11.98
CA ASP A 188 3.67 -15.23 -11.37
C ASP A 188 3.45 -13.75 -10.98
N LYS A 189 2.20 -13.27 -10.91
CA LYS A 189 1.76 -11.95 -10.44
C LYS A 189 2.29 -10.77 -11.27
N HIS A 190 3.10 -11.04 -12.31
CA HIS A 190 3.67 -10.09 -13.27
C HIS A 190 2.73 -9.82 -14.48
N SER A 191 1.46 -9.52 -14.22
CA SER A 191 0.54 -9.16 -15.30
C SER A 191 0.80 -7.73 -15.83
N GLU A 192 0.77 -7.57 -17.15
CA GLU A 192 0.74 -6.24 -17.80
C GLU A 192 -0.49 -5.42 -17.36
N LYS A 193 -1.58 -6.09 -16.99
CA LYS A 193 -2.85 -5.43 -16.65
C LYS A 193 -2.84 -4.95 -15.20
N LYS A 194 -2.93 -3.63 -15.03
CA LYS A 194 -3.06 -2.97 -13.73
C LYS A 194 -4.32 -3.42 -12.99
N LEU A 195 -4.17 -3.89 -11.75
CA LEU A 195 -5.28 -4.24 -10.86
C LEU A 195 -5.89 -3.00 -10.23
N SER A 196 -7.22 -2.96 -10.16
CA SER A 196 -7.96 -1.96 -9.41
C SER A 196 -7.83 -2.20 -7.89
N PRO A 197 -7.92 -1.16 -7.04
CA PRO A 197 -7.94 -1.33 -5.59
C PRO A 197 -9.04 -2.29 -5.07
N PRO A 198 -10.28 -2.28 -5.60
CA PRO A 198 -11.30 -3.28 -5.23
C PRO A 198 -10.88 -4.72 -5.45
N ARG A 199 -10.23 -5.02 -6.59
CA ARG A 199 -9.69 -6.36 -6.86
C ARG A 199 -8.62 -6.75 -5.86
N CYS A 200 -7.81 -5.81 -5.39
CA CYS A 200 -6.81 -6.06 -4.35
C CYS A 200 -7.46 -6.45 -3.01
N SER A 201 -8.56 -5.78 -2.62
CA SER A 201 -9.34 -6.18 -1.44
C SER A 201 -9.91 -7.59 -1.56
N ILE A 202 -10.42 -7.94 -2.74
CA ILE A 202 -10.95 -9.30 -3.01
C ILE A 202 -9.83 -10.35 -2.95
N ILE A 203 -8.66 -10.05 -3.53
CA ILE A 203 -7.48 -10.93 -3.43
C ILE A 203 -7.10 -11.15 -1.96
N ALA A 204 -7.02 -10.08 -1.15
CA ALA A 204 -6.71 -10.21 0.27
C ALA A 204 -7.77 -11.04 1.01
N TYR A 205 -9.04 -10.84 0.71
CA TYR A 205 -10.13 -11.64 1.28
C TYR A 205 -9.99 -13.13 0.89
N MET A 206 -9.73 -13.42 -0.39
CA MET A 206 -9.57 -14.80 -0.86
C MET A 206 -8.37 -15.50 -0.21
N ILE A 207 -7.26 -14.79 0.00
CA ILE A 207 -6.10 -15.34 0.72
C ILE A 207 -6.45 -15.61 2.19
N GLN A 208 -7.13 -14.67 2.86
CA GLN A 208 -7.56 -14.85 4.26
C GLN A 208 -8.46 -16.09 4.44
N MET A 209 -9.34 -16.34 3.48
CA MET A 209 -10.30 -17.45 3.54
C MET A 209 -9.77 -18.76 2.95
N SER A 210 -8.53 -18.80 2.48
CA SER A 210 -7.91 -19.99 1.90
C SER A 210 -7.57 -21.01 3.00
N GLU A 211 -7.86 -22.28 2.78
CA GLU A 211 -7.44 -23.38 3.66
C GLU A 211 -5.91 -23.52 3.69
N GLU A 212 -5.26 -23.29 2.54
CA GLU A 212 -3.80 -23.33 2.43
C GLU A 212 -3.21 -21.92 2.59
N PRO A 213 -2.25 -21.73 3.52
CA PRO A 213 -1.53 -20.48 3.67
C PRO A 213 -0.71 -20.11 2.44
N LEU A 214 -0.63 -18.82 2.14
CA LEU A 214 0.27 -18.31 1.11
C LEU A 214 1.73 -18.32 1.61
N ASP A 215 2.65 -18.85 0.82
CA ASP A 215 4.07 -18.88 1.23
C ASP A 215 4.67 -17.49 1.39
N GLU A 216 4.44 -16.61 0.40
CA GLU A 216 4.95 -15.23 0.41
C GLU A 216 3.94 -14.23 -0.15
N LEU A 217 3.63 -13.22 0.67
CA LEU A 217 2.93 -12.01 0.26
C LEU A 217 3.94 -10.89 -0.01
N ASN A 218 4.01 -10.43 -1.25
CA ASN A 218 4.77 -9.24 -1.63
C ASN A 218 3.87 -8.30 -2.45
N PRO A 219 3.26 -7.27 -1.83
CA PRO A 219 2.37 -6.33 -2.52
C PRO A 219 3.05 -5.56 -3.66
N MET A 220 4.38 -5.39 -3.62
CA MET A 220 5.13 -4.70 -4.67
C MET A 220 5.19 -5.48 -5.99
N ARG A 221 4.94 -6.80 -5.97
CA ARG A 221 4.83 -7.62 -7.19
C ARG A 221 3.51 -7.41 -7.92
N TYR A 222 2.52 -6.80 -7.28
CA TYR A 222 1.22 -6.54 -7.89
C TYR A 222 1.25 -5.20 -8.63
N ASN A 223 0.99 -5.23 -9.94
CA ASN A 223 0.81 -4.04 -10.75
C ASN A 223 -0.49 -3.32 -10.34
N THR A 224 -0.40 -2.43 -9.35
CA THR A 224 -1.55 -1.67 -8.81
C THR A 224 -1.11 -0.33 -8.21
N SER A 225 -2.06 0.51 -7.79
CA SER A 225 -1.77 1.77 -7.10
C SER A 225 -1.24 1.53 -5.68
N ALA A 226 -0.69 2.56 -5.04
CA ALA A 226 -0.26 2.47 -3.63
C ALA A 226 -1.43 2.07 -2.70
N GLU A 227 -2.65 2.55 -2.99
CA GLU A 227 -3.86 2.11 -2.28
C GLU A 227 -4.14 0.62 -2.51
N GLY A 228 -4.06 0.14 -3.75
CA GLY A 228 -4.25 -1.28 -4.06
C GLY A 228 -3.26 -2.17 -3.29
N ARG A 229 -1.98 -1.77 -3.21
CA ARG A 229 -0.98 -2.47 -2.40
C ARG A 229 -1.35 -2.52 -0.92
N ARG A 230 -1.83 -1.41 -0.37
CA ARG A 230 -2.29 -1.33 1.03
C ARG A 230 -3.55 -2.17 1.30
N ARG A 231 -4.42 -2.34 0.31
CA ARG A 231 -5.59 -3.23 0.43
C ARG A 231 -5.23 -4.72 0.46
N LEU A 232 -3.98 -5.09 0.16
CA LEU A 232 -3.49 -6.47 0.29
C LEU A 232 -3.04 -6.82 1.70
N ILE A 233 -2.77 -5.83 2.57
CA ILE A 233 -2.19 -6.05 3.91
C ILE A 233 -2.97 -7.03 4.79
N PRO A 234 -4.32 -7.03 4.81
CA PRO A 234 -5.07 -8.00 5.63
C PRO A 234 -4.77 -9.48 5.32
N ALA A 235 -4.23 -9.79 4.14
CA ALA A 235 -3.81 -11.16 3.79
C ALA A 235 -2.69 -11.70 4.68
N VAL A 236 -1.96 -10.84 5.39
CA VAL A 236 -0.82 -11.20 6.25
C VAL A 236 -1.15 -12.29 7.28
N ILE A 237 -2.41 -12.35 7.75
CA ILE A 237 -2.86 -13.34 8.73
C ILE A 237 -2.70 -14.79 8.22
N ASN A 238 -2.87 -15.03 6.92
CA ASN A 238 -2.79 -16.35 6.31
C ASN A 238 -1.57 -16.49 5.36
N CYS A 239 -0.46 -15.86 5.72
CA CYS A 239 0.80 -15.93 4.98
C CYS A 239 1.94 -16.43 5.88
N ARG A 240 2.90 -17.18 5.34
CA ARG A 240 4.10 -17.59 6.09
C ARG A 240 5.15 -16.47 6.14
N LYS A 241 5.26 -15.70 5.04
CA LYS A 241 6.17 -14.56 4.89
C LYS A 241 5.44 -13.36 4.28
N ALA A 242 5.64 -12.18 4.84
CA ALA A 242 5.08 -10.93 4.33
C ALA A 242 6.18 -9.87 4.12
N LEU A 243 6.34 -9.45 2.87
CA LEU A 243 7.28 -8.43 2.42
C LEU A 243 6.53 -7.13 2.15
N LEU A 244 6.32 -6.33 3.21
CA LEU A 244 5.54 -5.10 3.20
C LEU A 244 6.42 -3.84 3.11
N SER A 245 7.68 -4.01 2.72
CA SER A 245 8.64 -2.92 2.62
C SER A 245 8.19 -1.86 1.60
N GLY A 246 8.25 -0.58 1.97
CA GLY A 246 7.91 0.53 1.10
C GLY A 246 6.44 0.61 0.67
N CYS A 247 5.52 -0.01 1.41
CA CYS A 247 4.09 0.01 1.09
C CYS A 247 3.36 1.31 1.50
N GLY A 248 4.06 2.24 2.16
CA GLY A 248 3.49 3.49 2.67
C GLY A 248 2.44 3.23 3.75
N LEU A 249 2.78 2.35 4.70
CA LEU A 249 1.89 1.94 5.79
C LEU A 249 1.62 3.10 6.75
N SER A 250 0.39 3.16 7.25
CA SER A 250 -0.03 4.05 8.34
C SER A 250 -0.31 3.24 9.61
N ASP A 251 -0.56 3.93 10.73
CA ASP A 251 -0.94 3.32 12.01
C ASP A 251 -2.10 2.32 11.87
N GLN A 252 -3.12 2.62 11.06
CA GLN A 252 -4.24 1.70 10.81
C GLN A 252 -3.77 0.37 10.18
N HIS A 253 -2.76 0.42 9.32
CA HIS A 253 -2.20 -0.80 8.73
C HIS A 253 -1.37 -1.57 9.74
N CYS A 254 -0.64 -0.88 10.63
CA CYS A 254 0.06 -1.50 11.75
C CYS A 254 -0.90 -2.17 12.73
N GLU A 255 -2.08 -1.59 12.98
CA GLU A 255 -3.14 -2.18 13.78
C GLU A 255 -3.70 -3.47 13.14
N ILE A 256 -3.88 -3.50 11.82
CA ILE A 256 -4.28 -4.70 11.08
C ILE A 256 -3.23 -5.81 11.23
N VAL A 257 -1.94 -5.47 11.04
CA VAL A 257 -0.83 -6.42 11.21
C VAL A 257 -0.76 -6.90 12.67
N SER A 258 -0.93 -6.00 13.64
CA SER A 258 -0.97 -6.35 15.07
C SER A 258 -2.10 -7.32 15.38
N SER A 259 -3.32 -7.04 14.90
CA SER A 259 -4.49 -7.91 15.06
C SER A 259 -4.24 -9.29 14.45
N ALA A 260 -3.60 -9.34 13.28
CA ALA A 260 -3.19 -10.60 12.67
C ALA A 260 -2.20 -11.36 13.55
N LEU A 261 -1.15 -10.72 14.08
CA LEU A 261 -0.18 -11.34 14.99
C LEU A 261 -0.80 -11.85 16.30
N GLN A 262 -1.90 -11.25 16.74
CA GLN A 262 -2.62 -11.65 17.95
C GLN A 262 -3.54 -12.85 17.72
N SER A 263 -3.97 -13.10 16.48
CA SER A 263 -4.88 -14.19 16.13
C SER A 263 -4.25 -15.56 16.32
N SER A 264 -5.03 -16.52 16.81
CA SER A 264 -4.63 -17.94 16.88
C SER A 264 -4.43 -18.57 15.51
N ASP A 265 -5.06 -18.02 14.48
CA ASP A 265 -5.01 -18.54 13.11
C ASP A 265 -3.81 -18.00 12.32
N CYS A 266 -2.99 -17.14 12.95
CA CYS A 266 -1.85 -16.53 12.30
C CYS A 266 -0.72 -17.52 12.08
N VAL A 267 -0.28 -17.64 10.82
CA VAL A 267 0.81 -18.54 10.41
C VAL A 267 2.12 -17.84 10.06
N LEU A 268 2.18 -16.52 10.27
CA LEU A 268 3.29 -15.66 9.89
C LEU A 268 4.57 -15.95 10.69
N ARG A 269 5.67 -16.17 9.97
CA ARG A 269 7.01 -16.43 10.53
C ARG A 269 7.99 -15.31 10.19
N GLU A 270 7.82 -14.64 9.06
CA GLU A 270 8.68 -13.55 8.62
C GLU A 270 7.87 -12.32 8.21
N LEU A 271 8.24 -11.17 8.77
CA LEU A 271 7.58 -9.90 8.50
C LEU A 271 8.65 -8.83 8.23
N ASP A 272 8.61 -8.28 7.02
CA ASP A 272 9.43 -7.15 6.62
C ASP A 272 8.55 -5.91 6.45
N LEU A 273 8.71 -4.96 7.35
CA LEU A 273 8.02 -3.66 7.37
C LEU A 273 8.96 -2.51 7.00
N SER A 274 10.17 -2.81 6.53
CA SER A 274 11.21 -1.81 6.28
C SER A 274 10.75 -0.69 5.34
N ASN A 275 11.40 0.47 5.41
CA ASN A 275 11.11 1.61 4.53
C ASN A 275 9.65 2.11 4.60
N ASN A 276 8.98 1.92 5.73
CA ASN A 276 7.72 2.59 6.03
C ASN A 276 7.96 3.57 7.16
N ASP A 277 7.40 4.77 7.07
CA ASP A 277 7.58 5.83 8.06
C ASP A 277 6.74 5.58 9.34
N LEU A 278 6.93 4.42 9.96
CA LEU A 278 6.09 3.89 11.05
C LEU A 278 6.18 4.71 12.33
N GLN A 279 7.36 5.26 12.62
CA GLN A 279 7.67 5.93 13.88
C GLN A 279 7.44 5.00 15.09
N ASP A 280 7.54 5.56 16.29
CA ASP A 280 7.31 4.81 17.52
C ASP A 280 5.85 4.37 17.67
N SER A 281 4.88 5.10 17.10
CA SER A 281 3.45 4.75 17.12
C SER A 281 3.18 3.45 16.37
N GLY A 282 3.68 3.31 15.15
CA GLY A 282 3.55 2.09 14.36
C GLY A 282 4.28 0.92 15.04
N VAL A 283 5.49 1.15 15.56
CA VAL A 283 6.26 0.14 16.30
C VAL A 283 5.54 -0.32 17.56
N LYS A 284 4.81 0.56 18.24
CA LYS A 284 3.98 0.20 19.40
C LYS A 284 2.89 -0.81 19.01
N PHE A 285 2.14 -0.58 17.93
CA PHE A 285 1.14 -1.54 17.46
C PHE A 285 1.76 -2.91 17.17
N ILE A 286 2.89 -2.94 16.46
CA ILE A 286 3.59 -4.19 16.16
C ILE A 286 4.05 -4.87 17.46
N SER A 287 4.60 -4.11 18.40
CA SER A 287 5.04 -4.61 19.70
C SER A 287 3.88 -5.20 20.51
N ASP A 288 2.69 -4.59 20.46
CA ASP A 288 1.49 -5.13 21.11
C ASP A 288 1.04 -6.45 20.48
N GLY A 289 1.21 -6.62 19.16
CA GLY A 289 1.00 -7.89 18.48
C GLY A 289 1.99 -8.97 18.89
N LEU A 290 3.27 -8.61 19.02
CA LEU A 290 4.34 -9.53 19.45
C LEU A 290 4.15 -10.05 20.89
N LYS A 291 3.50 -9.28 21.77
CA LYS A 291 3.22 -9.71 23.15
C LYS A 291 2.22 -10.86 23.23
N SER A 292 1.43 -11.09 22.18
CA SER A 292 0.43 -12.15 22.18
C SER A 292 1.08 -13.52 22.33
N PRO A 293 0.55 -14.43 23.17
CA PRO A 293 1.01 -15.81 23.23
C PRO A 293 0.78 -16.58 21.92
N ASN A 294 -0.12 -16.09 21.06
CA ASN A 294 -0.36 -16.67 19.75
C ASN A 294 0.69 -16.23 18.72
N CYS A 295 1.51 -15.22 19.01
CA CYS A 295 2.46 -14.69 18.05
C CYS A 295 3.57 -15.71 17.76
N GLN A 296 3.69 -16.06 16.50
CA GLN A 296 4.58 -17.11 16.01
C GLN A 296 5.76 -16.59 15.17
N LEU A 297 5.92 -15.26 15.14
CA LEU A 297 6.89 -14.56 14.32
C LEU A 297 8.34 -14.84 14.76
N GLN A 298 9.21 -15.12 13.80
CA GLN A 298 10.63 -15.43 14.01
C GLN A 298 11.55 -14.33 13.47
N ILE A 299 11.16 -13.65 12.40
CA ILE A 299 11.96 -12.59 11.78
C ILE A 299 11.11 -11.33 11.65
N LEU A 300 11.62 -10.23 12.18
CA LEU A 300 11.02 -8.90 12.05
C LEU A 300 12.07 -7.93 11.52
N ARG A 301 11.75 -7.28 10.39
CA ARG A 301 12.57 -6.21 9.82
C ARG A 301 11.83 -4.89 9.88
N LEU A 302 12.44 -3.92 10.55
CA LEU A 302 11.98 -2.56 10.76
C LEU A 302 13.04 -1.55 10.30
N SER A 303 13.85 -1.93 9.30
CA SER A 303 14.91 -1.06 8.80
C SER A 303 14.32 0.22 8.23
N SER A 304 14.86 1.38 8.63
CA SER A 304 14.39 2.70 8.16
C SER A 304 12.91 2.97 8.40
N CYS A 305 12.46 2.61 9.60
CA CYS A 305 11.11 2.88 10.06
C CYS A 305 10.98 4.12 10.96
N MET A 306 12.06 4.89 11.10
CA MET A 306 12.15 6.06 11.99
C MET A 306 11.88 5.69 13.45
N VAL A 307 12.49 4.58 13.90
CA VAL A 307 12.37 4.07 15.27
C VAL A 307 13.34 4.83 16.18
N SER A 308 12.83 5.39 17.27
CA SER A 308 13.63 6.10 18.28
C SER A 308 13.99 5.20 19.48
N GLU A 309 14.56 5.79 20.54
CA GLU A 309 14.74 5.10 21.83
C GLU A 309 13.39 4.60 22.40
N GLU A 310 12.30 5.37 22.21
CA GLU A 310 10.96 5.01 22.71
C GLU A 310 10.44 3.73 22.03
N GLY A 311 10.53 3.66 20.70
CA GLY A 311 10.18 2.47 19.93
C GLY A 311 11.01 1.24 20.33
N CYS A 312 12.30 1.43 20.63
CA CYS A 312 13.14 0.36 21.18
C CYS A 312 12.64 -0.13 22.55
N GLY A 313 12.10 0.78 23.38
CA GLY A 313 11.44 0.44 24.64
C GLY A 313 10.21 -0.46 24.44
N TYR A 314 9.34 -0.14 23.48
CA TYR A 314 8.19 -0.98 23.14
C TYR A 314 8.61 -2.38 22.68
N LEU A 315 9.62 -2.46 21.80
CA LEU A 315 10.16 -3.74 21.32
C LEU A 315 10.78 -4.55 22.46
N SER A 316 11.60 -3.93 23.32
CA SER A 316 12.23 -4.61 24.46
C SER A 316 11.18 -5.16 25.43
N SER A 317 10.11 -4.41 25.70
CA SER A 317 8.96 -4.87 26.49
C SER A 317 8.26 -6.07 25.85
N ALA A 318 8.03 -6.03 24.53
CA ALA A 318 7.40 -7.13 23.81
C ALA A 318 8.25 -8.41 23.83
N LEU A 319 9.56 -8.27 23.62
CA LEU A 319 10.49 -9.40 23.69
C LEU A 319 10.62 -10.00 25.10
N SER A 320 10.28 -9.23 26.15
CA SER A 320 10.20 -9.71 27.54
C SER A 320 8.89 -10.38 27.89
N SER A 321 7.87 -10.24 27.04
CA SER A 321 6.51 -10.71 27.32
C SER A 321 6.33 -12.06 26.64
N ASN A 322 6.09 -13.13 27.42
CA ASN A 322 5.99 -14.52 26.95
C ASN A 322 7.31 -15.04 26.33
N PRO A 323 7.52 -16.36 26.17
CA PRO A 323 8.71 -16.82 25.44
C PRO A 323 8.59 -16.37 23.99
N SER A 324 9.22 -15.25 23.65
CA SER A 324 9.24 -14.72 22.29
C SER A 324 9.78 -15.77 21.33
N HIS A 325 9.13 -15.89 20.18
CA HIS A 325 9.61 -16.74 19.09
C HIS A 325 10.60 -16.01 18.16
N LEU A 326 10.83 -14.71 18.39
CA LEU A 326 11.66 -13.88 17.54
C LEU A 326 13.14 -14.27 17.66
N ARG A 327 13.78 -14.46 16.51
CA ARG A 327 15.18 -14.87 16.34
C ARG A 327 16.01 -13.81 15.64
N GLU A 328 15.40 -13.02 14.76
CA GLU A 328 16.04 -11.92 14.05
C GLU A 328 15.20 -10.65 14.17
N LEU A 329 15.89 -9.57 14.57
CA LEU A 329 15.35 -8.22 14.59
C LEU A 329 16.30 -7.29 13.83
N ASP A 330 15.84 -6.72 12.72
CA ASP A 330 16.58 -5.71 11.97
C ASP A 330 16.01 -4.32 12.26
N LEU A 331 16.82 -3.48 12.90
CA LEU A 331 16.56 -2.07 13.19
C LEU A 331 17.59 -1.15 12.53
N SER A 332 18.31 -1.63 11.51
CA SER A 332 19.27 -0.80 10.78
C SER A 332 18.62 0.46 10.21
N TYR A 333 19.41 1.52 10.04
CA TYR A 333 18.95 2.81 9.52
C TYR A 333 17.81 3.45 10.33
N ASN A 334 17.80 3.28 11.66
CA ASN A 334 16.92 3.98 12.60
C ASN A 334 17.72 4.85 13.58
N HIS A 335 17.08 5.41 14.60
CA HIS A 335 17.75 6.14 15.67
C HIS A 335 17.48 5.52 17.06
N PRO A 336 17.96 4.30 17.32
CA PRO A 336 17.71 3.62 18.59
C PRO A 336 18.33 4.33 19.80
N GLY A 337 19.27 5.27 19.57
CA GLY A 337 20.01 6.01 20.57
C GLY A 337 20.82 5.13 21.55
N PRO A 338 21.64 5.71 22.44
CA PRO A 338 22.40 4.93 23.41
C PRO A 338 21.50 4.08 24.31
N SER A 339 20.35 4.60 24.75
CA SER A 339 19.47 3.91 25.69
C SER A 339 18.77 2.72 25.02
N GLY A 340 18.23 2.90 23.81
CA GLY A 340 17.56 1.83 23.08
C GLY A 340 18.53 0.72 22.67
N VAL A 341 19.76 1.06 22.26
CA VAL A 341 20.82 0.08 21.99
C VAL A 341 21.14 -0.74 23.24
N GLN A 342 21.31 -0.10 24.39
CA GLN A 342 21.57 -0.79 25.65
C GLN A 342 20.40 -1.72 26.04
N LEU A 343 19.16 -1.21 25.95
CA LEU A 343 17.94 -1.95 26.27
C LEU A 343 17.77 -3.22 25.43
N LEU A 344 18.14 -3.19 24.14
CA LEU A 344 18.01 -4.34 23.25
C LEU A 344 19.20 -5.30 23.36
N LYS A 345 20.44 -4.80 23.51
CA LYS A 345 21.63 -5.65 23.65
C LYS A 345 21.64 -6.44 24.95
N HIS A 346 21.23 -5.84 26.07
CA HIS A 346 21.14 -6.55 27.35
C HIS A 346 20.20 -7.77 27.28
N LYS A 347 19.23 -7.78 26.34
CA LYS A 347 18.35 -8.94 26.14
C LYS A 347 19.01 -10.12 25.45
N LEU A 348 20.10 -9.90 24.70
CA LEU A 348 20.86 -11.00 24.09
C LEU A 348 21.68 -11.79 25.11
N GLU A 349 21.87 -11.23 26.32
CA GLU A 349 22.60 -11.88 27.41
C GLU A 349 21.69 -12.79 28.27
N ASP A 350 20.37 -12.70 28.10
CA ASP A 350 19.39 -13.48 28.83
C ASP A 350 19.25 -14.89 28.20
N PRO A 351 19.53 -15.97 28.94
CA PRO A 351 19.52 -17.34 28.41
C PRO A 351 18.12 -17.82 27.99
N ASP A 352 17.06 -17.19 28.48
CA ASP A 352 15.67 -17.54 28.13
C ASP A 352 15.20 -16.83 26.84
N TYR A 353 16.03 -15.94 26.26
CA TYR A 353 15.74 -15.24 25.01
C TYR A 353 16.19 -16.02 23.78
N LYS A 354 15.33 -16.03 22.74
CA LYS A 354 15.60 -16.70 21.46
C LYS A 354 16.19 -15.79 20.39
N LEU A 355 16.31 -14.49 20.65
CA LEU A 355 16.84 -13.53 19.70
C LEU A 355 18.34 -13.78 19.49
N GLN A 356 18.72 -14.10 18.26
CA GLN A 356 20.10 -14.45 17.88
C GLN A 356 20.75 -13.34 17.06
N ILE A 357 19.96 -12.66 16.23
CA ILE A 357 20.44 -11.64 15.30
C ILE A 357 19.75 -10.33 15.64
N LEU A 358 20.56 -9.31 15.97
CA LEU A 358 20.13 -7.94 16.17
C LEU A 358 20.97 -7.02 15.28
N ASN A 359 20.35 -6.44 14.25
CA ASN A 359 21.01 -5.49 13.36
C ASN A 359 20.66 -4.05 13.77
N LEU A 360 21.68 -3.25 14.10
CA LEU A 360 21.57 -1.84 14.50
C LEU A 360 22.45 -0.94 13.61
N ALA A 361 22.88 -1.42 12.44
CA ALA A 361 23.81 -0.72 11.57
C ALA A 361 23.25 0.63 11.07
N HIS A 362 24.15 1.57 10.77
CA HIS A 362 23.83 2.86 10.14
C HIS A 362 22.80 3.74 10.89
N GLY A 363 22.73 3.60 12.22
CA GLY A 363 21.85 4.42 13.04
C GLY A 363 22.34 5.87 13.20
N GLY A 364 21.41 6.82 13.38
CA GLY A 364 21.73 8.25 13.52
C GLY A 364 20.49 9.14 13.56
N GLU A 365 20.62 10.36 14.07
CA GLU A 365 19.49 11.30 14.24
C GLU A 365 18.82 11.64 12.90
N ILE A 366 19.61 11.77 11.83
CA ILE A 366 19.10 11.95 10.46
C ILE A 366 18.08 10.89 10.02
N ARG A 367 18.10 9.69 10.61
CA ARG A 367 17.15 8.60 10.30
C ARG A 367 15.72 8.90 10.75
N MET A 368 15.53 9.91 11.60
CA MET A 368 14.21 10.38 12.07
C MET A 368 13.55 11.38 11.12
N ARG A 369 14.22 11.76 10.02
CA ARG A 369 13.63 12.64 9.01
C ARG A 369 12.73 11.84 8.07
N ALA A 370 11.62 12.44 7.64
CA ALA A 370 10.77 11.84 6.62
C ALA A 370 11.42 11.88 5.22
N GLY A 371 11.06 10.91 4.38
CA GLY A 371 11.47 10.88 2.97
C GLY A 371 12.94 10.52 2.71
N PRO A 372 13.43 10.68 1.46
CA PRO A 372 14.75 10.22 1.02
C PRO A 372 15.93 10.76 1.84
N ARG A 373 15.80 11.92 2.47
CA ARG A 373 16.86 12.55 3.29
C ARG A 373 17.32 11.70 4.46
N LYS A 374 16.50 10.77 4.93
CA LYS A 374 16.93 9.79 5.94
C LYS A 374 17.99 8.82 5.43
N TRP A 375 18.34 8.84 4.15
CA TRP A 375 19.40 8.06 3.53
C TRP A 375 20.61 8.91 3.12
N ALA A 376 20.72 10.13 3.65
CA ALA A 376 21.81 11.02 3.29
C ALA A 376 23.17 10.33 3.44
N CYS A 377 24.02 10.54 2.45
CA CYS A 377 25.41 10.13 2.43
C CYS A 377 26.30 11.30 2.02
N ASP A 378 27.50 11.35 2.58
CA ASP A 378 28.50 12.31 2.17
C ASP A 378 29.24 11.79 0.94
N LEU A 379 29.55 12.71 0.01
CA LEU A 379 30.25 12.42 -1.22
C LEU A 379 31.45 13.35 -1.35
N THR A 380 32.49 12.88 -2.03
CA THR A 380 33.71 13.62 -2.31
C THR A 380 34.07 13.44 -3.78
N LEU A 381 34.31 14.55 -4.49
CA LEU A 381 34.73 14.51 -5.89
C LEU A 381 36.15 13.94 -6.00
N ASP A 382 36.37 13.02 -6.95
CA ASP A 382 37.66 12.36 -7.16
C ASP A 382 38.55 13.16 -8.15
N PRO A 383 39.62 13.81 -7.67
CA PRO A 383 40.54 14.56 -8.53
C PRO A 383 41.27 13.69 -9.56
N ASN A 384 41.33 12.36 -9.37
CA ASN A 384 41.96 11.45 -10.32
C ASN A 384 41.08 11.13 -11.52
N THR A 385 39.76 11.33 -11.40
CA THR A 385 38.81 11.14 -12.50
C THR A 385 38.50 12.45 -13.23
N ALA A 386 38.62 13.59 -12.55
CA ALA A 386 38.25 14.90 -13.06
C ALA A 386 38.94 15.26 -14.38
N ASN A 387 38.16 15.64 -15.39
CA ASN A 387 38.69 16.19 -16.62
C ASN A 387 39.55 17.43 -16.35
N THR A 388 40.61 17.62 -17.16
CA THR A 388 41.52 18.77 -17.03
C THR A 388 40.86 20.15 -17.22
N ARG A 389 39.64 20.26 -17.73
CA ARG A 389 38.90 21.54 -17.80
C ARG A 389 38.06 21.83 -16.58
N LEU A 390 38.03 20.92 -15.59
CA LEU A 390 37.31 21.11 -14.35
C LEU A 390 38.25 21.57 -13.23
N VAL A 391 37.85 22.57 -12.47
CA VAL A 391 38.52 22.96 -11.22
C VAL A 391 37.71 22.40 -10.06
N LEU A 392 38.37 21.64 -9.19
CA LEU A 392 37.79 21.17 -7.93
C LEU A 392 38.16 22.16 -6.82
N SER A 393 37.16 22.63 -6.08
CA SER A 393 37.32 23.57 -4.95
C SER A 393 36.51 23.11 -3.74
N ASP A 394 36.57 23.89 -2.66
CA ASP A 394 35.82 23.66 -1.41
C ASP A 394 36.00 22.25 -0.87
N GLU A 395 37.26 21.83 -0.69
CA GLU A 395 37.62 20.47 -0.22
C GLU A 395 37.07 19.35 -1.13
N ASN A 396 37.13 19.56 -2.45
CA ASN A 396 36.60 18.65 -3.47
C ASN A 396 35.07 18.45 -3.36
N ARG A 397 34.35 19.51 -3.03
CA ARG A 397 32.89 19.51 -2.98
C ARG A 397 32.23 20.38 -4.04
N ARG A 398 33.01 21.23 -4.70
CA ARG A 398 32.53 22.09 -5.77
C ARG A 398 33.37 21.91 -7.02
N ILE A 399 32.70 21.97 -8.17
CA ILE A 399 33.31 21.93 -9.50
C ILE A 399 32.86 23.11 -10.33
N THR A 400 33.81 23.73 -11.02
CA THR A 400 33.60 24.77 -12.04
C THR A 400 34.27 24.37 -13.33
N HIS A 401 33.71 24.79 -14.47
CA HIS A 401 34.35 24.62 -15.77
C HIS A 401 35.23 25.83 -16.09
N GLU A 402 36.46 25.60 -16.52
CA GLU A 402 37.41 26.63 -16.95
C GLU A 402 37.82 26.46 -18.41
N TYR A 403 38.21 27.56 -19.06
CA TYR A 403 38.74 27.52 -20.43
C TYR A 403 40.11 26.83 -20.51
N GLU A 404 40.96 27.06 -19.50
CA GLU A 404 42.32 26.55 -19.48
C GLU A 404 42.39 25.16 -18.87
N HIS A 405 43.26 24.32 -19.44
CA HIS A 405 43.53 22.99 -18.92
C HIS A 405 44.34 23.10 -17.63
N GLN A 406 43.78 22.55 -16.56
CA GLN A 406 44.37 22.43 -15.24
C GLN A 406 45.53 21.42 -15.24
N GLN A 407 46.55 21.70 -14.43
CA GLN A 407 47.76 20.87 -14.32
C GLN A 407 47.56 19.65 -13.41
N TYR A 408 46.55 18.83 -13.68
CA TYR A 408 46.41 17.57 -12.97
C TYR A 408 47.44 16.54 -13.45
N PRO A 409 47.96 15.68 -12.55
CA PRO A 409 48.80 14.55 -12.94
C PRO A 409 48.05 13.63 -13.92
N ASP A 410 48.79 13.05 -14.88
CA ASP A 410 48.22 12.03 -15.75
C ASP A 410 47.76 10.83 -14.92
N HIS A 411 46.59 10.31 -15.25
CA HIS A 411 45.95 9.23 -14.51
C HIS A 411 45.05 8.40 -15.44
N PRO A 412 45.09 7.05 -15.37
CA PRO A 412 44.30 6.19 -16.26
C PRO A 412 42.79 6.42 -16.11
N GLU A 413 42.34 6.74 -14.90
CA GLU A 413 40.91 6.99 -14.62
C GLU A 413 40.41 8.39 -15.03
N ARG A 414 41.28 9.26 -15.56
CA ARG A 414 40.92 10.65 -15.86
C ARG A 414 40.07 10.75 -17.12
N PHE A 415 38.95 11.47 -17.08
CA PHE A 415 38.20 11.79 -18.30
C PHE A 415 39.01 12.73 -19.21
N ASP A 416 39.00 12.49 -20.53
CA ASP A 416 39.80 13.24 -21.51
C ASP A 416 39.01 14.27 -22.33
N ASP A 417 37.90 13.88 -22.95
CA ASP A 417 37.14 14.72 -23.90
C ASP A 417 36.00 15.50 -23.25
N VAL A 418 35.22 14.85 -22.39
CA VAL A 418 34.01 15.43 -21.77
C VAL A 418 34.35 15.96 -20.37
N PRO A 419 33.93 17.18 -20.00
CA PRO A 419 34.22 17.79 -18.70
C PRO A 419 33.41 17.12 -17.56
N GLN A 420 33.83 15.92 -17.18
CA GLN A 420 33.18 15.06 -16.20
C GLN A 420 34.09 14.68 -15.05
N VAL A 421 33.47 14.28 -13.94
CA VAL A 421 34.13 13.79 -12.73
C VAL A 421 33.23 12.77 -12.02
N LEU A 422 33.83 11.81 -11.31
CA LEU A 422 33.13 10.90 -10.39
C LEU A 422 33.43 11.24 -8.93
N CYS A 423 32.57 10.76 -8.03
CA CYS A 423 32.87 10.70 -6.60
C CYS A 423 33.68 9.45 -6.23
N VAL A 424 34.44 9.55 -5.14
CA VAL A 424 35.28 8.47 -4.60
C VAL A 424 34.42 7.33 -4.05
N GLU A 425 33.34 7.68 -3.36
CA GLU A 425 32.50 6.77 -2.60
C GLU A 425 31.77 5.79 -3.53
N THR A 426 31.72 4.52 -3.09
CA THR A 426 30.85 3.53 -3.71
C THR A 426 29.47 3.65 -3.10
N LEU A 427 28.45 3.83 -3.93
CA LEU A 427 27.06 3.85 -3.46
C LEU A 427 26.64 2.41 -3.13
N THR A 428 26.36 2.15 -1.85
CA THR A 428 25.96 0.82 -1.35
C THR A 428 24.67 0.91 -0.56
N GLY A 429 23.79 -0.08 -0.70
CA GLY A 429 22.50 -0.09 -0.01
C GLY A 429 21.59 1.01 -0.55
N ARG A 430 21.31 2.02 0.29
CA ARG A 430 20.52 3.20 -0.08
C ARG A 430 21.31 4.47 0.20
N CYS A 431 21.31 5.36 -0.77
CA CYS A 431 22.07 6.60 -0.73
C CYS A 431 21.20 7.75 -1.20
N TYR A 432 21.30 8.89 -0.52
CA TYR A 432 20.69 10.14 -0.92
C TYR A 432 21.72 11.27 -0.84
N TRP A 433 21.76 12.13 -1.84
CA TRP A 433 22.56 13.36 -1.80
C TRP A 433 21.83 14.48 -2.52
N GLU A 434 22.21 15.72 -2.20
CA GLU A 434 21.71 16.92 -2.87
C GLU A 434 22.88 17.65 -3.51
N THR A 435 22.64 18.20 -4.70
CA THR A 435 23.60 19.02 -5.43
C THR A 435 22.93 20.29 -5.91
N GLU A 436 23.65 21.40 -5.83
CA GLU A 436 23.20 22.70 -6.32
C GLU A 436 24.07 23.12 -7.49
N TRP A 437 23.45 23.57 -8.57
CA TRP A 437 24.14 24.00 -9.78
C TRP A 437 23.89 25.48 -10.09
N SER A 438 24.79 26.06 -10.88
CA SER A 438 24.70 27.43 -11.38
C SER A 438 25.16 27.48 -12.84
N GLY A 439 24.86 28.57 -13.54
CA GLY A 439 25.12 28.71 -14.98
C GLY A 439 23.92 28.27 -15.82
N ASP A 440 24.19 27.82 -17.04
CA ASP A 440 23.18 27.49 -18.05
C ASP A 440 22.67 26.05 -17.91
N ASN A 441 23.58 25.11 -17.66
CA ASN A 441 23.25 23.70 -17.48
C ASN A 441 24.32 22.91 -16.71
N ALA A 442 23.91 21.75 -16.17
CA ALA A 442 24.78 20.76 -15.54
C ALA A 442 24.14 19.37 -15.58
N ASP A 443 24.97 18.32 -15.60
CA ASP A 443 24.49 16.95 -15.50
C ASP A 443 24.78 16.37 -14.12
N ILE A 444 23.75 15.75 -13.53
CA ILE A 444 23.85 14.99 -12.29
C ILE A 444 23.61 13.53 -12.60
N SER A 445 24.61 12.69 -12.34
CA SER A 445 24.65 11.33 -12.86
C SER A 445 24.95 10.28 -11.80
N VAL A 446 24.55 9.05 -12.11
CA VAL A 446 24.97 7.84 -11.42
C VAL A 446 25.58 6.91 -12.46
N SER A 447 26.74 6.35 -12.17
CA SER A 447 27.46 5.49 -13.12
C SER A 447 28.10 4.32 -12.42
N TYR A 448 28.27 3.22 -13.15
CA TYR A 448 29.18 2.16 -12.73
C TYR A 448 30.62 2.67 -12.73
N LYS A 449 31.41 2.20 -11.76
CA LYS A 449 32.84 2.55 -11.68
C LYS A 449 33.64 2.14 -12.92
N GLY A 450 33.15 1.19 -13.72
CA GLY A 450 33.80 0.71 -14.95
C GLY A 450 33.47 1.48 -16.24
N ILE A 451 32.76 2.62 -16.19
CA ILE A 451 32.50 3.43 -17.39
C ILE A 451 33.80 3.86 -18.09
N SER A 452 33.81 3.88 -19.43
CA SER A 452 34.99 4.30 -20.17
C SER A 452 35.38 5.73 -19.83
N ARG A 453 36.67 5.97 -19.63
CA ARG A 453 37.23 7.30 -19.34
C ARG A 453 37.72 8.03 -20.57
N LYS A 454 37.99 7.27 -21.63
CA LYS A 454 38.66 7.71 -22.84
C LYS A 454 37.85 7.36 -24.08
N GLY A 455 38.04 8.10 -25.17
CA GLY A 455 37.49 7.77 -26.49
C GLY A 455 36.25 8.56 -26.89
N VAL A 456 35.44 7.99 -27.81
CA VAL A 456 34.28 8.67 -28.41
C VAL A 456 33.19 8.90 -27.37
N ARG A 457 32.53 10.07 -27.42
CA ARG A 457 31.49 10.51 -26.47
C ARG A 457 30.49 9.43 -26.06
N GLU A 458 30.08 8.57 -27.00
CA GLU A 458 29.11 7.50 -26.74
C GLU A 458 29.56 6.51 -25.65
N GLY A 459 30.87 6.30 -25.46
CA GLY A 459 31.39 5.36 -24.47
C GLY A 459 31.65 5.96 -23.09
N CYS A 460 31.87 7.28 -22.99
CA CYS A 460 32.34 7.94 -21.77
C CYS A 460 31.40 9.01 -21.21
N MET A 461 30.50 9.57 -22.02
CA MET A 461 29.55 10.61 -21.58
C MET A 461 28.42 10.00 -20.75
N PHE A 462 28.10 10.57 -19.60
CA PHE A 462 27.03 10.09 -18.74
C PHE A 462 25.67 10.12 -19.47
N GLY A 463 24.88 9.05 -19.31
CA GLY A 463 23.56 8.89 -19.93
C GLY A 463 23.59 8.45 -21.41
N TRP A 464 24.75 8.47 -22.07
CA TRP A 464 24.90 8.09 -23.49
C TRP A 464 25.33 6.63 -23.71
N ASN A 465 25.38 5.84 -22.63
CA ASN A 465 25.73 4.43 -22.60
C ASN A 465 24.85 3.68 -21.60
N ASP A 466 24.97 2.36 -21.61
CA ASP A 466 24.31 1.42 -20.70
C ASP A 466 24.95 1.36 -19.29
N LYS A 467 26.05 2.09 -19.07
CA LYS A 467 26.81 2.13 -17.81
C LYS A 467 26.48 3.33 -16.91
N SER A 468 25.59 4.22 -17.35
CA SER A 468 25.27 5.44 -16.61
C SER A 468 23.85 5.94 -16.87
N TRP A 469 23.35 6.69 -15.89
CA TRP A 469 22.07 7.38 -15.88
C TRP A 469 22.33 8.82 -15.51
N SER A 470 21.78 9.76 -16.27
CA SER A 470 22.07 11.18 -16.09
C SER A 470 20.80 12.01 -16.10
N LEU A 471 20.77 13.03 -15.25
CA LEU A 471 19.80 14.11 -15.31
C LEU A 471 20.52 15.36 -15.81
N ASP A 472 20.22 15.75 -17.04
CA ASP A 472 20.61 17.04 -17.62
C ASP A 472 19.67 18.12 -17.09
N CYS A 473 20.22 19.11 -16.43
CA CYS A 473 19.51 20.20 -15.78
C CYS A 473 19.75 21.51 -16.52
N SER A 474 18.68 22.19 -16.92
CA SER A 474 18.69 23.59 -17.36
C SER A 474 17.61 24.39 -16.64
N ASP A 475 17.56 25.70 -16.90
CA ASP A 475 16.57 26.60 -16.27
C ASP A 475 15.12 26.31 -16.68
N ASP A 476 14.91 25.73 -17.86
CA ASP A 476 13.61 25.55 -18.48
C ASP A 476 13.14 24.08 -18.54
N ARG A 477 14.04 23.11 -18.36
CA ARG A 477 13.70 21.69 -18.43
C ARG A 477 14.69 20.81 -17.65
N PHE A 478 14.23 19.61 -17.35
CA PHE A 478 15.09 18.50 -16.95
C PHE A 478 15.00 17.40 -18.01
N THR A 479 16.12 16.79 -18.37
CA THR A 479 16.13 15.66 -19.30
C THR A 479 16.83 14.47 -18.67
N VAL A 480 16.11 13.37 -18.52
CA VAL A 480 16.71 12.11 -18.06
C VAL A 480 17.28 11.37 -19.25
N TRP A 481 18.53 10.93 -19.15
CA TRP A 481 19.28 10.21 -20.17
C TRP A 481 19.75 8.84 -19.67
N HIS A 482 19.56 7.82 -20.50
CA HIS A 482 20.17 6.50 -20.33
C HIS A 482 20.26 5.78 -21.68
N ASP A 483 21.41 5.20 -21.99
CA ASP A 483 21.66 4.47 -23.24
C ASP A 483 21.18 5.23 -24.49
N LYS A 484 21.50 6.53 -24.56
CA LYS A 484 21.12 7.47 -25.64
C LYS A 484 19.62 7.72 -25.77
N ASN A 485 18.80 7.12 -24.92
CA ASN A 485 17.38 7.45 -24.82
C ASN A 485 17.21 8.60 -23.84
N SER A 486 16.33 9.54 -24.18
CA SER A 486 15.99 10.67 -23.33
C SER A 486 14.51 10.74 -23.03
N THR A 487 14.19 11.29 -21.86
CA THR A 487 12.84 11.67 -21.47
C THR A 487 12.88 13.09 -20.92
N GLU A 488 12.22 14.01 -21.62
CA GLU A 488 12.12 15.41 -21.20
C GLU A 488 11.02 15.57 -20.13
N ILE A 489 11.33 16.39 -19.13
CA ILE A 489 10.48 16.73 -18.00
C ILE A 489 10.44 18.25 -17.93
N PRO A 490 9.29 18.88 -18.19
CA PRO A 490 9.17 20.33 -18.10
C PRO A 490 9.53 20.83 -16.70
N ALA A 491 10.31 21.90 -16.62
CA ALA A 491 10.55 22.56 -15.34
C ALA A 491 9.33 23.44 -14.99
N ASP A 492 8.76 23.23 -13.80
CA ASP A 492 7.74 24.13 -13.26
C ASP A 492 8.39 25.41 -12.74
N ALA A 493 7.62 26.49 -12.61
CA ALA A 493 8.10 27.79 -12.08
C ALA A 493 8.64 27.72 -10.63
N SER A 494 8.40 26.62 -9.93
CA SER A 494 8.92 26.33 -8.59
C SER A 494 10.22 25.50 -8.61
N SER A 495 10.73 25.15 -9.79
CA SER A 495 11.94 24.34 -9.94
C SER A 495 13.16 25.11 -9.47
N SER A 496 13.90 24.48 -8.55
CA SER A 496 15.16 25.01 -8.03
C SER A 496 16.34 24.48 -8.85
N LYS A 497 17.48 25.19 -8.78
CA LYS A 497 18.78 24.67 -9.25
C LYS A 497 19.41 23.66 -8.28
N ARG A 498 18.64 23.15 -7.32
CA ARG A 498 19.04 22.07 -6.43
C ARG A 498 18.31 20.79 -6.76
N VAL A 499 19.08 19.72 -6.95
CA VAL A 499 18.61 18.38 -7.29
C VAL A 499 18.98 17.41 -6.19
N GLY A 500 18.01 16.59 -5.77
CA GLY A 500 18.22 15.46 -4.89
C GLY A 500 18.24 14.16 -5.69
N VAL A 501 19.19 13.28 -5.40
CA VAL A 501 19.31 11.96 -6.02
C VAL A 501 19.16 10.90 -4.96
N TYR A 502 18.28 9.92 -5.19
CA TYR A 502 18.08 8.75 -4.34
C TYR A 502 18.37 7.49 -5.13
N VAL A 503 19.24 6.63 -4.60
CA VAL A 503 19.54 5.29 -5.15
C VAL A 503 19.17 4.23 -4.12
N ASP A 504 18.41 3.22 -4.53
CA ASP A 504 18.27 1.94 -3.83
C ASP A 504 18.91 0.86 -4.69
N VAL A 505 20.15 0.48 -4.34
CA VAL A 505 20.95 -0.48 -5.10
C VAL A 505 20.29 -1.86 -5.10
N SER A 506 19.71 -2.25 -3.97
CA SER A 506 19.09 -3.57 -3.80
C SER A 506 17.77 -3.72 -4.54
N ALA A 507 16.97 -2.65 -4.57
CA ALA A 507 15.69 -2.61 -5.28
C ALA A 507 15.87 -2.26 -6.77
N GLY A 508 17.06 -1.82 -7.17
CA GLY A 508 17.32 -1.45 -8.55
C GLY A 508 16.65 -0.14 -8.95
N SER A 509 16.57 0.84 -8.06
CA SER A 509 15.83 2.08 -8.30
C SER A 509 16.73 3.32 -8.18
N LEU A 510 16.59 4.26 -9.11
CA LEU A 510 17.25 5.57 -9.11
C LEU A 510 16.19 6.65 -9.33
N SER A 511 16.06 7.57 -8.39
CA SER A 511 15.08 8.65 -8.43
C SER A 511 15.74 10.02 -8.33
N PHE A 512 15.22 10.96 -9.12
CA PHE A 512 15.63 12.36 -9.13
C PHE A 512 14.51 13.25 -8.58
N TYR A 513 14.89 14.30 -7.85
CA TYR A 513 14.00 15.26 -7.22
C TYR A 513 14.50 16.67 -7.45
N SER A 514 13.60 17.62 -7.70
CA SER A 514 13.87 19.04 -7.53
C SER A 514 13.69 19.42 -6.06
N VAL A 515 14.60 20.23 -5.51
CA VAL A 515 14.64 20.58 -4.08
C VAL A 515 14.44 22.08 -3.91
N SER A 516 13.29 22.50 -3.39
CA SER A 516 13.02 23.92 -3.15
C SER A 516 13.95 24.52 -2.09
N ASP A 517 14.00 25.86 -2.01
CA ASP A 517 14.67 26.59 -0.92
C ASP A 517 14.10 26.25 0.46
N THR A 518 12.81 25.88 0.51
CA THR A 518 12.14 25.37 1.71
C THR A 518 12.38 23.88 1.96
N HIS A 519 13.33 23.28 1.23
CA HIS A 519 13.74 21.90 1.35
C HIS A 519 12.69 20.84 0.96
N THR A 520 11.60 21.25 0.30
CA THR A 520 10.57 20.35 -0.21
C THR A 520 11.10 19.58 -1.42
N LEU A 521 10.85 18.27 -1.45
CA LEU A 521 11.23 17.40 -2.56
C LEU A 521 10.06 17.25 -3.54
N THR A 522 10.26 17.67 -4.78
CA THR A 522 9.36 17.40 -5.90
C THR A 522 9.95 16.29 -6.74
N HIS A 523 9.28 15.14 -6.83
CA HIS A 523 9.73 14.03 -7.65
C HIS A 523 9.77 14.43 -9.13
N LEU A 524 10.89 14.17 -9.80
CA LEU A 524 11.07 14.41 -11.23
C LEU A 524 10.90 13.11 -12.02
N HIS A 525 11.67 12.08 -11.65
CA HIS A 525 11.69 10.82 -12.39
C HIS A 525 12.25 9.67 -11.56
N THR A 526 11.84 8.43 -11.90
CA THR A 526 12.43 7.21 -11.35
C THR A 526 12.74 6.22 -12.46
N LEU A 527 13.99 5.78 -12.52
CA LEU A 527 14.46 4.66 -13.34
C LEU A 527 14.47 3.40 -12.49
N ASN A 528 14.01 2.28 -13.07
CA ASN A 528 14.14 0.96 -12.47
C ASN A 528 15.00 0.08 -13.37
N THR A 529 16.05 -0.50 -12.81
CA THR A 529 17.07 -1.31 -13.50
C THR A 529 17.68 -2.33 -12.56
N THR A 530 18.43 -3.30 -13.07
CA THR A 530 19.24 -4.18 -12.21
C THR A 530 20.68 -3.69 -12.21
N PHE A 531 21.15 -3.20 -11.07
CA PHE A 531 22.54 -2.78 -10.93
C PHE A 531 23.46 -4.00 -10.84
N THR A 532 24.44 -4.07 -11.73
CA THR A 532 25.32 -5.26 -11.87
C THR A 532 26.76 -5.00 -11.41
N GLU A 533 27.14 -3.74 -11.22
CA GLU A 533 28.47 -3.31 -10.79
C GLU A 533 28.37 -2.24 -9.70
N PRO A 534 29.45 -2.00 -8.94
CA PRO A 534 29.50 -0.91 -7.96
C PRO A 534 29.22 0.46 -8.60
N LEU A 535 28.31 1.21 -7.99
CA LEU A 535 27.89 2.53 -8.44
C LEU A 535 28.69 3.65 -7.77
N CYS A 536 28.75 4.80 -8.44
CA CYS A 536 29.29 6.06 -7.94
C CYS A 536 28.45 7.22 -8.51
N ALA A 537 28.42 8.33 -7.77
CA ALA A 537 27.86 9.58 -8.29
C ALA A 537 28.85 10.21 -9.28
N GLY A 538 28.34 10.95 -10.26
CA GLY A 538 29.13 11.65 -11.26
C GLY A 538 28.47 12.95 -11.69
N PHE A 539 29.27 13.84 -12.26
CA PHE A 539 28.81 15.17 -12.67
C PHE A 539 29.48 15.59 -13.97
N THR A 540 28.71 16.24 -14.86
CA THR A 540 29.21 16.99 -16.02
C THR A 540 28.94 18.47 -15.80
N VAL A 541 29.95 19.31 -16.04
CA VAL A 541 29.79 20.76 -15.93
C VAL A 541 30.17 21.41 -17.24
N TYR A 542 29.27 22.25 -17.76
CA TYR A 542 29.45 22.96 -19.01
C TYR A 542 30.03 24.35 -18.78
N TYR A 543 30.26 25.06 -19.88
CA TYR A 543 30.89 26.38 -19.88
C TYR A 543 30.14 27.38 -18.97
N GLU A 544 30.88 28.13 -18.14
CA GLU A 544 30.34 29.09 -17.15
C GLU A 544 29.37 28.49 -16.10
N SER A 545 29.30 27.16 -15.99
CA SER A 545 28.50 26.47 -14.99
C SER A 545 29.32 26.00 -13.79
N SER A 546 28.63 25.70 -12.69
CA SER A 546 29.22 25.03 -11.53
C SER A 546 28.25 24.05 -10.89
N VAL A 547 28.77 23.05 -10.19
CA VAL A 547 27.99 22.11 -9.36
C VAL A 547 28.66 22.01 -7.99
N SER A 548 27.86 22.05 -6.94
CA SER A 548 28.32 21.92 -5.55
C SER A 548 27.52 20.84 -4.83
N LEU A 549 28.23 19.97 -4.10
CA LEU A 549 27.63 18.98 -3.20
C LEU A 549 27.09 19.69 -1.95
N CYS A 550 25.79 19.58 -1.68
CA CYS A 550 25.14 20.25 -0.56
C CYS A 550 25.37 19.51 0.76
N ASP A 551 25.45 20.28 1.87
CA ASP A 551 25.41 19.72 3.22
C ASP A 551 23.98 19.35 3.61
N ILE A 552 23.76 18.06 3.85
CA ILE A 552 22.55 17.58 4.50
C ILE A 552 22.91 17.40 5.98
N LYS A 553 22.57 18.38 6.82
CA LYS A 553 22.83 18.33 8.28
C LYS A 553 22.43 16.96 8.83
N GLN A 554 23.41 16.16 9.23
CA GLN A 554 23.22 14.83 9.83
C GLN A 554 22.74 14.91 11.27
#